data_AF-A0A939XQY8-F1
#
_entry.id   AF-A0A939XQY8-F1
#
_cell.length_a   1.000
_cell.length_b   1.000
_cell.length_c   1.000
_cell.angle_alpha   90.00
_cell.angle_beta   90.00
_cell.angle_gamma   90.00
#
_symmetry.space_group_name_H-M   'P 1'
#
loop_
_entity.id
_entity.type
_entity.pdbx_description
1 polymer ?
#
loop_
_entity_poly.entity_id
_entity_poly.type
_entity_poly.pdbx_seq_one_letter_code
_entity_poly.pdbx_strand_id
1 'polypeptide(L)'
;MKKTIITMLIALVAMVAGAETYNYLKFTKTNGTTVTYSVEGLKLTYDNTNVTITNAEGTNTIALAEVQDMYFSNDPGSSVLLGDVNNDGAIDISDATALINYLLSGDATGLNLENANCDQAGGVDISDATALINYLLNGSW
;
A
#
# COMPACT_ATOMS: atom_id res chain seq x y z
N MET A 1 0.88 72.96 9.60
CA MET A 1 0.01 71.77 9.41
C MET A 1 0.83 70.70 8.70
N LYS A 2 1.39 69.72 9.43
CA LYS A 2 2.22 68.65 8.85
C LYS A 2 1.29 67.48 8.49
N LYS A 3 1.21 67.15 7.20
CA LYS A 3 0.41 66.01 6.71
C LYS A 3 1.24 64.74 6.84
N THR A 4 0.90 63.88 7.79
CA THR A 4 1.55 62.57 7.97
C THR A 4 0.88 61.57 7.03
N ILE A 5 1.62 61.07 6.03
CA ILE A 5 1.17 60.00 5.14
C ILE A 5 1.45 58.67 5.86
N ILE A 6 0.40 57.91 6.16
CA ILE A 6 0.49 56.55 6.71
C ILE A 6 0.65 55.59 5.54
N THR A 7 1.85 55.07 5.34
CA THR A 7 2.11 54.01 4.36
C THR A 7 1.71 52.67 4.98
N MET A 8 0.62 52.09 4.49
CA MET A 8 0.16 50.75 4.87
C MET A 8 1.05 49.71 4.16
N LEU A 9 1.90 49.02 4.93
CA LEU A 9 2.73 47.92 4.44
C LEU A 9 1.86 46.67 4.30
N ILE A 10 1.51 46.30 3.07
CA ILE A 10 0.86 45.01 2.77
C ILE A 10 1.95 43.94 2.80
N ALA A 11 1.96 43.10 3.83
CA ALA A 11 2.79 41.90 3.87
C ALA A 11 2.22 40.86 2.89
N LEU A 12 2.84 40.75 1.72
CA LEU A 12 2.53 39.72 0.74
C LEU A 12 3.10 38.39 1.26
N VAL A 13 2.32 37.63 2.02
CA VAL A 13 2.67 36.25 2.37
C VAL A 13 2.45 35.40 1.12
N ALA A 14 3.53 35.11 0.39
CA ALA A 14 3.49 34.15 -0.69
C ALA A 14 3.21 32.76 -0.09
N MET A 15 2.00 32.26 -0.31
CA MET A 15 1.70 30.86 -0.07
C MET A 15 2.43 30.08 -1.15
N VAL A 16 3.52 29.40 -0.80
CA VAL A 16 4.14 28.45 -1.71
C VAL A 16 3.15 27.31 -1.86
N ALA A 17 2.50 27.21 -3.02
CA ALA A 17 1.74 26.04 -3.39
C ALA A 17 2.74 24.89 -3.56
N GLY A 18 2.91 24.06 -2.52
CA GLY A 18 3.62 22.80 -2.63
C GLY A 18 2.72 21.82 -3.37
N ALA A 19 3.04 21.51 -4.62
CA ALA A 19 2.50 20.29 -5.23
C ALA A 19 3.13 19.12 -4.48
N GLU A 20 2.32 18.29 -3.82
CA GLU A 20 2.83 17.07 -3.23
C GLU A 20 3.28 16.15 -4.37
N THR A 21 4.58 15.90 -4.45
CA THR A 21 5.15 14.92 -5.37
C THR A 21 5.02 13.55 -4.74
N TYR A 22 4.49 12.58 -5.48
CA TYR A 22 4.47 11.16 -5.09
C TYR A 22 5.44 10.37 -5.96
N ASN A 23 6.26 9.52 -5.34
CA ASN A 23 7.29 8.75 -6.04
C ASN A 23 6.82 7.36 -6.51
N TYR A 24 5.67 6.88 -6.01
CA TYR A 24 5.17 5.54 -6.27
C TYR A 24 3.69 5.53 -6.63
N LEU A 25 3.29 4.58 -7.47
CA LEU A 25 1.91 4.18 -7.72
C LEU A 25 1.69 2.80 -7.11
N LYS A 26 0.69 2.66 -6.24
CA LYS A 26 0.30 1.40 -5.61
C LYS A 26 -1.04 0.91 -6.17
N PHE A 27 -1.13 -0.41 -6.40
CA PHE A 27 -2.37 -1.13 -6.68
C PHE A 27 -2.63 -2.13 -5.58
N THR A 28 -3.74 -1.99 -4.86
CA THR A 28 -4.24 -3.03 -3.96
C THR A 28 -5.21 -3.90 -4.72
N LYS A 29 -4.99 -5.20 -4.66
CA LYS A 29 -5.82 -6.21 -5.33
C LYS A 29 -6.95 -6.68 -4.43
N THR A 30 -7.98 -7.31 -5.01
CA THR A 30 -9.10 -7.91 -4.28
C THR A 30 -8.70 -9.04 -3.34
N ASN A 31 -7.54 -9.65 -3.57
CA ASN A 31 -6.90 -10.60 -2.64
C ASN A 31 -5.99 -9.89 -1.61
N GLY A 32 -6.14 -8.58 -1.40
CA GLY A 32 -5.36 -7.79 -0.45
C GLY A 32 -3.92 -7.49 -0.88
N THR A 33 -3.40 -8.14 -1.92
CA THR A 33 -2.01 -7.92 -2.36
C THR A 33 -1.83 -6.48 -2.83
N THR A 34 -0.83 -5.77 -2.30
CA THR A 34 -0.46 -4.44 -2.80
C THR A 34 0.81 -4.53 -3.62
N VAL A 35 0.75 -4.05 -4.87
CA VAL A 35 1.89 -3.97 -5.79
C VAL A 35 2.29 -2.52 -5.96
N THR A 36 3.56 -2.22 -5.70
CA THR A 36 4.13 -0.87 -5.80
C THR A 36 4.95 -0.73 -7.09
N TYR A 37 4.75 0.37 -7.81
CA TYR A 37 5.52 0.73 -9.02
C TYR A 37 6.15 2.12 -8.86
N SER A 38 7.41 2.27 -9.25
CA SER A 38 8.02 3.59 -9.40
C SER A 38 7.24 4.44 -10.43
N VAL A 39 7.05 5.73 -10.14
CA VAL A 39 6.43 6.67 -11.09
C VAL A 39 7.40 7.13 -12.20
N GLU A 40 8.68 6.77 -12.12
CA GLU A 40 9.67 7.14 -13.12
C GLU A 40 9.35 6.52 -14.48
N GLY A 41 9.06 7.36 -15.47
CA GLY A 41 8.66 6.91 -16.81
C GLY A 41 7.30 6.20 -16.85
N LEU A 42 6.46 6.41 -15.82
CA LEU A 42 5.20 5.69 -15.65
C LEU A 42 4.20 5.98 -16.77
N LYS A 43 3.68 4.91 -17.36
CA LYS A 43 2.61 4.89 -18.35
C LYS A 43 1.60 3.81 -17.98
N LEU A 44 0.33 4.19 -17.94
CA LEU A 44 -0.78 3.25 -17.75
C LEU A 44 -1.56 3.13 -19.05
N THR A 45 -1.83 1.90 -19.47
CA THR A 45 -2.71 1.60 -20.61
C THR A 45 -3.82 0.68 -20.13
N TYR A 46 -5.06 1.08 -20.34
CA TYR A 46 -6.23 0.30 -20.00
C TYR A 46 -6.80 -0.34 -21.26
N ASP A 47 -7.12 -1.63 -21.18
CA ASP A 47 -8.02 -2.30 -22.13
C ASP A 47 -9.31 -2.74 -21.40
N ASN A 48 -10.17 -3.50 -22.06
CA ASN A 48 -11.46 -3.92 -21.47
C ASN A 48 -11.31 -4.88 -20.28
N THR A 49 -10.14 -5.48 -20.08
CA THR A 49 -9.91 -6.55 -19.10
C THR A 49 -8.76 -6.22 -18.15
N ASN A 50 -7.77 -5.44 -18.56
CA ASN A 50 -6.53 -5.25 -17.83
C ASN A 50 -6.08 -3.78 -17.78
N VAL A 51 -5.31 -3.48 -16.75
CA VAL A 51 -4.39 -2.34 -16.73
C VAL A 51 -2.98 -2.85 -16.98
N THR A 52 -2.28 -2.23 -17.94
CA THR A 52 -0.86 -2.45 -18.20
C THR A 52 -0.08 -1.24 -17.70
N ILE A 53 0.88 -1.50 -16.81
CA ILE A 53 1.75 -0.53 -16.17
C ILE A 53 3.13 -0.69 -16.78
N THR A 54 3.63 0.36 -17.42
CA THR A 54 5.01 0.43 -17.91
C THR A 54 5.73 1.55 -17.18
N ASN A 55 6.91 1.27 -16.62
CA ASN A 55 7.79 2.27 -16.01
C ASN A 55 9.25 2.02 -16.44
N ALA A 56 10.21 2.72 -15.82
CA ALA A 56 11.63 2.50 -16.07
C ALA A 56 12.12 1.08 -15.74
N GLU A 57 11.41 0.35 -14.88
CA GLU A 57 11.77 -1.00 -14.42
C GLU A 57 11.24 -2.10 -15.35
N GLY A 58 10.18 -1.82 -16.13
CA GLY A 58 9.62 -2.78 -17.07
C GLY A 58 8.13 -2.58 -17.33
N THR A 59 7.46 -3.67 -17.72
CA THR A 59 6.01 -3.69 -17.97
C THR A 59 5.36 -4.83 -17.22
N ASN A 60 4.26 -4.53 -16.51
CA ASN A 60 3.44 -5.47 -15.77
C ASN A 60 1.96 -5.28 -16.13
N THR A 61 1.16 -6.32 -15.94
CA THR A 61 -0.27 -6.30 -16.26
C THR A 61 -1.05 -6.83 -15.07
N ILE A 62 -2.10 -6.11 -14.67
CA ILE A 62 -3.04 -6.50 -13.62
C ILE A 62 -4.43 -6.58 -14.25
N ALA A 63 -5.16 -7.66 -13.99
CA ALA A 63 -6.55 -7.77 -14.41
C ALA A 63 -7.41 -6.74 -13.67
N LEU A 64 -8.25 -6.00 -14.38
CA LEU A 64 -9.14 -5.00 -13.77
C LEU A 64 -10.10 -5.60 -12.75
N ALA A 65 -10.49 -6.86 -12.92
CA ALA A 65 -11.29 -7.61 -11.95
C ALA A 65 -10.57 -7.86 -10.62
N GLU A 66 -9.24 -7.77 -10.61
CA GLU A 66 -8.42 -7.90 -9.41
C GLU A 66 -8.12 -6.55 -8.77
N VAL A 67 -8.36 -5.41 -9.42
CA VAL A 67 -8.02 -4.10 -8.84
C VAL A 67 -9.09 -3.67 -7.83
N GLN A 68 -8.69 -3.52 -6.56
CA GLN A 68 -9.53 -2.96 -5.51
C GLN A 68 -9.29 -1.45 -5.37
N ASP A 69 -8.03 -1.06 -5.14
CA ASP A 69 -7.63 0.35 -4.98
C ASP A 69 -6.41 0.69 -5.84
N MET A 70 -6.32 1.95 -6.23
CA MET A 70 -5.18 2.53 -6.95
C MET A 70 -4.88 3.92 -6.38
N TYR A 71 -3.67 4.13 -5.87
CA TYR A 71 -3.29 5.42 -5.25
C TYR A 71 -1.80 5.70 -5.35
N PHE A 72 -1.43 6.98 -5.33
CA PHE A 72 -0.04 7.41 -5.31
C PHE A 72 0.47 7.53 -3.87
N SER A 73 1.75 7.20 -3.65
CA SER A 73 2.39 7.26 -2.33
C SER A 73 3.85 7.70 -2.44
N ASN A 74 4.38 8.24 -1.34
CA ASN A 74 5.82 8.48 -1.16
C ASN A 74 6.52 7.34 -0.41
N ASP A 75 5.73 6.44 0.17
CA ASP A 75 6.25 5.25 0.79
C ASP A 75 6.56 4.19 -0.28
N PRO A 76 7.83 3.79 -0.44
CA PRO A 76 8.22 2.74 -1.36
C PRO A 76 7.66 1.37 -1.00
N GLY A 77 7.04 1.22 0.19
CA GLY A 77 6.52 0.01 0.83
C GLY A 77 6.62 -1.27 0.01
N SER A 78 7.24 -2.29 0.61
CA SER A 78 7.39 -3.62 0.02
C SER A 78 6.06 -4.11 -0.57
N SER A 79 6.10 -4.80 -1.71
CA SER A 79 4.88 -5.43 -2.23
C SER A 79 4.33 -6.39 -1.17
N VAL A 80 3.20 -6.03 -0.56
CA VAL A 80 2.57 -6.78 0.51
C VAL A 80 1.72 -7.86 -0.11
N LEU A 81 1.98 -9.12 0.23
CA LEU A 81 1.08 -10.22 -0.06
C LEU A 81 0.36 -10.53 1.25
N LEU A 82 -0.79 -9.88 1.49
CA LEU A 82 -1.58 -10.09 2.71
C LEU A 82 -1.79 -11.60 2.91
N GLY A 83 -1.52 -12.09 4.12
CA GLY A 83 -1.62 -13.49 4.46
C GLY A 83 -0.37 -14.35 4.20
N ASP A 84 0.63 -13.90 3.43
CA ASP A 84 1.92 -14.60 3.26
C ASP A 84 2.86 -14.27 4.44
N VAL A 85 2.52 -14.82 5.61
CA VAL A 85 3.14 -14.51 6.90
C VAL A 85 4.58 -15.02 6.94
N ASN A 86 4.85 -16.17 6.33
CA ASN A 86 6.18 -16.77 6.29
C ASN A 86 7.05 -16.26 5.12
N ASN A 87 6.49 -15.40 4.26
CA ASN A 87 7.14 -14.76 3.12
C ASN A 87 7.71 -15.77 2.10
N ASP A 88 6.99 -16.88 1.87
CA ASP A 88 7.32 -17.91 0.88
C ASP A 88 6.65 -17.68 -0.49
N GLY A 89 5.79 -16.68 -0.58
CA GLY A 89 5.10 -16.27 -1.80
C GLY A 89 3.79 -17.01 -2.08
N ALA A 90 3.35 -17.90 -1.19
CA ALA A 90 2.02 -18.49 -1.19
C ALA A 90 1.21 -17.96 0.01
N ILE A 91 -0.12 -18.05 -0.09
CA ILE A 91 -1.00 -17.84 1.06
C ILE A 91 -1.66 -19.19 1.35
N ASP A 92 -1.19 -19.88 2.38
CA ASP A 92 -1.67 -21.20 2.76
C ASP A 92 -1.72 -21.45 4.29
N ILE A 93 -1.97 -22.70 4.69
CA ILE A 93 -2.13 -23.06 6.11
C ILE A 93 -0.83 -22.91 6.92
N SER A 94 0.32 -22.90 6.24
CA SER A 94 1.63 -22.67 6.84
C SER A 94 1.73 -21.25 7.38
N ASP A 95 1.12 -20.28 6.71
CA ASP A 95 1.05 -18.89 7.17
C ASP A 95 0.20 -18.76 8.42
N ALA A 96 -0.96 -19.41 8.45
CA ALA A 96 -1.81 -19.43 9.65
C ALA A 96 -1.07 -20.07 10.83
N THR A 97 -0.30 -21.13 10.58
CA THR A 97 0.52 -21.78 11.60
C THR A 97 1.64 -20.85 12.09
N ALA A 98 2.33 -20.16 11.18
CA ALA A 98 3.39 -19.21 11.51
C ALA A 98 2.86 -18.03 12.33
N LEU A 99 1.71 -17.47 11.94
CA LEU A 99 1.05 -16.39 12.65
C LEU A 99 0.64 -16.80 14.07
N ILE A 100 0.01 -17.97 14.23
CA ILE A 100 -0.37 -18.48 15.56
C ILE A 100 0.87 -18.68 16.45
N ASN A 101 1.96 -19.22 15.90
CA ASN A 101 3.21 -19.39 16.65
C ASN A 101 3.80 -18.04 17.09
N TYR A 102 3.77 -17.03 16.22
CA TYR A 102 4.16 -15.67 16.57
C TYR A 102 3.28 -15.09 17.69
N LEU A 103 1.96 -15.21 17.59
CA LEU A 103 1.04 -14.68 18.61
C LEU A 103 1.24 -15.33 19.99
N LEU A 104 1.68 -16.60 20.02
CA LEU A 104 1.92 -17.33 21.27
C LEU A 104 3.33 -17.09 21.85
N SER A 105 4.34 -16.90 21.00
CA SER A 105 5.75 -16.82 21.42
C SER A 105 6.33 -15.41 21.41
N GLY A 106 5.77 -14.51 20.61
CA GLY A 106 6.32 -13.20 20.27
C GLY A 106 7.51 -13.24 19.30
N ASP A 107 7.93 -14.42 18.81
CA ASP A 107 9.07 -14.55 17.90
C ASP A 107 8.66 -14.29 16.46
N ALA A 108 9.11 -13.15 15.92
CA ALA A 108 8.86 -12.73 14.54
C ALA A 108 9.97 -13.16 13.57
N THR A 109 10.91 -14.01 14.01
CA THR A 109 12.05 -14.42 13.17
C THR A 109 11.57 -15.10 11.89
N GLY A 110 11.92 -14.52 10.73
CA GLY A 110 11.55 -15.04 9.42
C GLY A 110 10.12 -14.74 9.00
N LEU A 111 9.38 -13.92 9.74
CA LEU A 111 8.01 -13.53 9.39
C LEU A 111 7.96 -12.14 8.79
N ASN A 112 6.99 -11.93 7.91
CA ASN A 112 6.64 -10.61 7.39
C ASN A 112 5.42 -10.08 8.16
N LEU A 113 5.66 -9.20 9.13
CA LEU A 113 4.59 -8.63 9.97
C LEU A 113 3.65 -7.69 9.20
N GLU A 114 4.08 -7.16 8.06
CA GLU A 114 3.21 -6.37 7.19
C GLU A 114 2.20 -7.28 6.46
N ASN A 115 2.66 -8.43 5.96
CA ASN A 115 1.79 -9.47 5.41
C ASN A 115 0.88 -10.09 6.47
N ALA A 116 1.35 -10.15 7.73
CA ALA A 116 0.61 -10.74 8.84
C ALA A 116 -0.52 -9.88 9.41
N ASN A 117 -0.53 -8.56 9.15
CA ASN A 117 -1.61 -7.64 9.52
C ASN A 117 -2.79 -7.76 8.51
N CYS A 118 -3.38 -8.96 8.50
CA CYS A 118 -4.40 -9.43 7.58
C CYS A 118 -5.70 -8.61 7.60
N ASP A 119 -6.10 -8.05 8.75
CA ASP A 119 -7.29 -7.20 8.86
C ASP A 119 -7.00 -5.70 8.63
N GLN A 120 -5.73 -5.36 8.45
CA GLN A 120 -5.21 -4.02 8.23
C GLN A 120 -5.55 -3.01 9.37
N ALA A 121 -5.82 -3.48 10.59
CA ALA A 121 -6.11 -2.62 11.74
C ALA A 121 -4.88 -1.91 12.33
N GLY A 122 -3.68 -2.24 11.85
CA GLY A 122 -2.44 -1.51 12.14
C GLY A 122 -1.53 -2.17 13.18
N GLY A 123 -1.84 -3.39 13.60
CA GLY A 123 -1.02 -4.23 14.45
C GLY A 123 -1.37 -5.70 14.24
N VAL A 124 -0.44 -6.61 14.54
CA VAL A 124 -0.64 -8.06 14.37
C VAL A 124 -1.19 -8.67 15.65
N ASP A 125 -2.45 -9.12 15.63
CA ASP A 125 -3.14 -9.78 16.74
C ASP A 125 -4.02 -10.97 16.30
N ILE A 126 -4.88 -11.46 17.21
CA ILE A 126 -5.72 -12.64 16.96
C ILE A 126 -6.80 -12.40 15.88
N SER A 127 -7.15 -11.15 15.64
CA SER A 127 -8.09 -10.73 14.60
C SER A 127 -7.51 -11.01 13.23
N ASP A 128 -6.20 -10.81 13.04
CA ASP A 128 -5.50 -11.17 11.80
C ASP A 128 -5.51 -12.66 11.54
N ALA A 129 -5.28 -13.47 12.57
CA ALA A 129 -5.36 -14.93 12.43
C ALA A 129 -6.77 -15.37 12.02
N THR A 130 -7.79 -14.68 12.54
CA THR A 130 -9.19 -14.94 12.16
C THR A 130 -9.45 -14.53 10.71
N ALA A 131 -8.97 -13.35 10.29
CA ALA A 131 -9.08 -12.87 8.91
C ALA A 131 -8.39 -13.82 7.92
N LEU A 132 -7.17 -14.25 8.22
CA LEU A 132 -6.41 -15.20 7.39
C LEU A 132 -7.13 -16.54 7.27
N ILE A 133 -7.64 -17.10 8.37
CA ILE A 133 -8.39 -18.37 8.32
C ILE A 133 -9.67 -18.21 7.48
N ASN A 134 -10.38 -17.09 7.61
CA ASN A 134 -11.56 -16.82 6.78
C ASN A 134 -11.19 -16.70 5.30
N TYR A 135 -10.08 -16.04 4.97
CA TYR A 135 -9.56 -15.98 3.60
C TYR A 135 -9.24 -17.38 3.07
N LEU A 136 -8.52 -18.22 3.83
CA LEU A 136 -8.17 -19.58 3.41
C LEU A 136 -9.39 -20.47 3.17
N LEU A 137 -10.50 -20.23 3.88
CA LEU A 137 -11.74 -20.99 3.73
C LEU A 137 -12.64 -20.47 2.62
N ASN A 138 -12.69 -19.15 2.40
CA ASN A 138 -13.67 -18.51 1.53
C ASN A 138 -13.08 -17.91 0.25
N GLY A 139 -11.76 -17.72 0.19
CA GLY A 139 -11.03 -17.12 -0.93
C GLY A 139 -11.10 -15.59 -1.00
N SER A 140 -11.58 -14.92 0.05
CA SER A 140 -11.74 -13.46 0.10
C SER A 140 -11.50 -12.91 1.51
N TRP A 141 -10.89 -11.73 1.59
CA TRP A 141 -10.74 -10.94 2.82
C TRP A 141 -12.08 -10.35 3.27
#